data_AF-A0A3C0JMK0-F1
#
_entry.id   AF-A0A3C0JMK0-F1
#
_cell.length_a   1.000
_cell.length_b   1.000
_cell.length_c   1.000
_cell.angle_alpha   90.00
_cell.angle_beta   90.00
_cell.angle_gamma   90.00
#
_symmetry.space_group_name_H-M   'P 1'
#
loop_
_entity.id
_entity.type
_entity.pdbx_description
1 polymer ?
#
loop_
_entity_poly.entity_id
_entity_poly.type
_entity_poly.pdbx_seq_one_letter_code
_entity_poly.pdbx_strand_id
1 'polypeptide(L)'
;YNAGAQLMDMEMVQYHPTTLAGSGVLISEAARGEGAYLLDKDGNRFMEKYAPNMMELASRDVVSRAEQTEINAGNGVNDCVYLDCRHLGEALIMEKLSQIREIGIDLAGTDMITDPIPIRPGMHYMMGGIKTNVDGLTNLPGVYAAGECACVSVHGGNRLGANSLLDTIVFGQRSGVHAAQACRGEEYIEFNVDETVRKEQRRIQEVIDRPQNGDKVGSVRLGMGDSMNRNLAVYRNDAGMRETIHDLQGLKEKYTKVPVDNKNKVFNTDLVFALELGFMLDCAETIAVSALERKDSRGAQSRTDYPNRDDENWMKHIVASKGEEGPEISFSPVSVTKWTPEERKY
;
A
#
# COMPACT_ATOMS: atom_id res chain seq x y z
N TYR A 1 -13.48 7.14 6.19
CA TYR A 1 -13.53 6.34 7.42
C TYR A 1 -14.15 7.08 8.60
N ASN A 2 -13.50 8.10 9.19
CA ASN A 2 -14.01 8.80 10.38
C ASN A 2 -15.36 9.51 10.21
N ALA A 3 -15.71 9.90 8.97
CA ALA A 3 -17.02 10.46 8.62
C ALA A 3 -18.09 9.39 8.27
N GLY A 4 -17.80 8.09 8.44
CA GLY A 4 -18.70 6.99 8.09
C GLY A 4 -18.50 6.41 6.67
N ALA A 5 -17.50 6.89 5.91
CA ALA A 5 -17.19 6.31 4.62
C ALA A 5 -16.59 4.90 4.77
N GLN A 6 -17.14 3.94 4.04
CA GLN A 6 -16.68 2.56 3.97
C GLN A 6 -15.34 2.45 3.24
N LEU A 7 -14.45 1.61 3.75
CA LEU A 7 -13.21 1.22 3.06
C LEU A 7 -13.39 -0.22 2.54
N MET A 8 -12.78 -0.55 1.41
CA MET A 8 -12.90 -1.86 0.78
C MET A 8 -11.53 -2.40 0.40
N ASP A 9 -11.35 -3.71 0.59
CA ASP A 9 -10.16 -4.49 0.24
C ASP A 9 -8.83 -3.89 0.77
N MET A 10 -8.84 -3.29 1.95
CA MET A 10 -7.67 -2.64 2.56
C MET A 10 -6.47 -3.57 2.69
N GLU A 11 -6.71 -4.88 2.82
CA GLU A 11 -5.67 -5.91 2.87
C GLU A 11 -4.89 -6.08 1.56
N MET A 12 -5.41 -5.58 0.45
CA MET A 12 -4.82 -5.71 -0.88
C MET A 12 -3.78 -4.60 -1.11
N VAL A 13 -2.57 -4.83 -0.59
CA VAL A 13 -1.41 -3.94 -0.71
C VAL A 13 -0.34 -4.59 -1.59
N GLN A 14 -0.07 -4.01 -2.76
CA GLN A 14 0.92 -4.55 -3.70
C GLN A 14 2.33 -4.10 -3.33
N TYR A 15 3.26 -5.05 -3.39
CA TYR A 15 4.69 -4.83 -3.28
C TYR A 15 5.32 -4.79 -4.69
N HIS A 16 6.31 -3.92 -4.86
CA HIS A 16 7.13 -3.87 -6.05
C HIS A 16 8.46 -4.61 -5.80
N PRO A 17 8.91 -5.48 -6.73
CA PRO A 17 10.10 -6.29 -6.51
C PRO A 17 11.40 -5.48 -6.46
N THR A 18 11.53 -4.47 -7.32
CA THR A 18 12.80 -3.77 -7.54
C THR A 18 12.86 -2.41 -6.80
N THR A 19 12.65 -2.39 -5.48
CA THR A 19 12.95 -1.19 -4.67
C THR A 19 14.36 -1.26 -4.12
N LEU A 20 15.08 -0.13 -4.06
CA LEU A 20 16.42 -0.07 -3.49
C LEU A 20 16.41 -0.52 -2.03
N ALA A 21 17.31 -1.43 -1.66
CA ALA A 21 17.33 -2.03 -0.34
C ALA A 21 17.42 -1.00 0.81
N GLY A 22 18.26 0.03 0.64
CA GLY A 22 18.47 1.06 1.66
C GLY A 22 17.35 2.09 1.76
N SER A 23 17.00 2.74 0.64
CA SER A 23 16.09 3.90 0.63
C SER A 23 14.62 3.55 0.34
N GLY A 24 14.34 2.36 -0.20
CA GLY A 24 13.02 1.98 -0.72
C GLY A 24 12.63 2.70 -2.01
N VAL A 25 13.53 3.52 -2.59
CA VAL A 25 13.27 4.20 -3.86
C VAL A 25 13.15 3.18 -4.98
N LEU A 26 12.16 3.40 -5.85
CA LEU A 26 11.82 2.49 -6.93
C LEU A 26 12.88 2.49 -8.04
N ILE A 27 13.38 1.30 -8.40
CA ILE A 27 14.00 1.07 -9.70
C ILE A 27 12.92 0.57 -10.65
N SER A 28 12.71 1.29 -11.75
CA SER A 28 11.62 1.05 -12.68
C SER A 28 11.58 -0.40 -13.18
N GLU A 29 10.37 -0.96 -13.28
CA GLU A 29 10.10 -2.26 -13.89
C GLU A 29 10.59 -2.36 -15.35
N ALA A 30 10.82 -1.21 -16.00
CA ALA A 30 11.49 -1.15 -17.30
C ALA A 30 12.82 -1.92 -17.32
N ALA A 31 13.58 -1.96 -16.23
CA ALA A 31 14.82 -2.75 -16.17
C ALA A 31 14.58 -4.24 -16.45
N ARG A 32 13.57 -4.84 -15.78
CA ARG A 32 13.18 -6.24 -16.03
C ARG A 32 12.60 -6.42 -17.43
N GLY A 33 11.80 -5.44 -17.90
CA GLY A 33 11.26 -5.42 -19.26
C GLY A 33 12.32 -5.42 -20.36
N GLU A 34 13.46 -4.77 -20.11
CA GLU A 34 14.62 -4.74 -21.02
C GLU A 34 15.55 -5.96 -20.85
N GLY A 35 15.27 -6.85 -19.89
CA GLY A 35 15.97 -8.13 -19.73
C GLY A 35 16.83 -8.28 -18.48
N ALA A 36 16.79 -7.33 -17.53
CA ALA A 36 17.57 -7.44 -16.30
C ALA A 36 17.32 -8.76 -15.55
N TYR A 37 18.38 -9.33 -14.97
CA TYR A 37 18.31 -10.58 -14.22
C TYR A 37 18.13 -10.32 -12.73
N LEU A 38 17.44 -11.24 -12.05
CA LEU A 38 17.39 -11.29 -10.59
C LEU A 38 18.34 -12.35 -10.07
N LEU A 39 19.34 -11.93 -9.30
CA LEU A 39 20.42 -12.78 -8.81
C LEU A 39 20.40 -12.91 -7.28
N ASP A 40 20.74 -14.10 -6.79
CA ASP A 40 21.02 -14.34 -5.37
C ASP A 40 22.43 -13.84 -4.98
N LYS A 41 22.80 -14.00 -3.70
CA LYS A 41 24.11 -13.59 -3.17
C LYS A 41 25.31 -14.27 -3.86
N ASP A 42 25.09 -15.44 -4.44
CA ASP A 42 26.12 -16.26 -5.10
C ASP A 42 26.15 -15.99 -6.62
N GLY A 43 25.28 -15.11 -7.12
CA GLY A 43 25.20 -14.72 -8.52
C GLY A 43 24.33 -15.65 -9.38
N ASN A 44 23.54 -16.55 -8.79
CA ASN A 44 22.66 -17.43 -9.55
C ASN A 44 21.35 -16.71 -9.91
N ARG A 45 20.91 -16.88 -11.15
CA ARG A 45 19.60 -16.39 -11.62
C ARG A 45 18.48 -17.28 -11.07
N PHE A 46 17.81 -16.84 -10.01
CA PHE A 46 16.91 -17.71 -9.25
C PHE A 46 15.49 -17.80 -9.82
N MET A 47 15.05 -16.88 -10.69
CA MET A 47 13.68 -16.88 -11.22
C MET A 47 13.32 -18.14 -12.01
N GLU A 48 14.31 -18.88 -12.54
CA GLU A 48 14.11 -20.17 -13.21
C GLU A 48 13.42 -21.19 -12.30
N LYS A 49 13.64 -21.11 -10.98
CA LYS A 49 13.04 -21.99 -9.98
C LYS A 49 11.54 -21.71 -9.76
N TYR A 50 11.11 -20.45 -9.95
CA TYR A 50 9.79 -19.98 -9.52
C TYR A 50 8.83 -19.71 -10.69
N ALA A 51 9.35 -19.26 -11.84
CA ALA A 51 8.57 -18.94 -13.02
C ALA A 51 9.37 -19.28 -14.29
N PRO A 52 9.59 -20.57 -14.60
CA PRO A 52 10.49 -21.00 -15.68
C PRO A 52 10.10 -20.48 -17.08
N ASN A 53 8.83 -20.17 -17.31
CA ASN A 53 8.36 -19.65 -18.59
C ASN A 53 8.48 -18.12 -18.70
N MET A 54 8.12 -17.39 -17.63
CA MET A 54 8.03 -15.92 -17.65
C MET A 54 9.26 -15.23 -17.08
N MET A 55 10.05 -15.91 -16.25
CA MET A 55 11.25 -15.37 -15.64
C MET A 55 10.96 -14.04 -14.90
N GLU A 56 11.78 -13.01 -15.05
CA GLU A 56 11.61 -11.68 -14.44
C GLU A 56 10.39 -10.91 -14.98
N LEU A 57 9.72 -11.42 -16.03
CA LEU A 57 8.47 -10.88 -16.58
C LEU A 57 7.21 -11.48 -15.95
N ALA A 58 7.36 -12.39 -14.96
CA ALA A 58 6.23 -12.86 -14.16
C ALA A 58 5.54 -11.69 -13.44
N SER A 59 4.32 -11.92 -12.93
CA SER A 59 3.59 -10.86 -12.23
C SER A 59 4.34 -10.37 -11.00
N ARG A 60 4.14 -9.09 -10.64
CA ARG A 60 4.83 -8.45 -9.50
C ARG A 60 4.72 -9.25 -8.20
N ASP A 61 3.55 -9.84 -7.92
CA ASP A 61 3.34 -10.66 -6.74
C ASP A 61 4.15 -11.96 -6.77
N VAL A 62 4.33 -12.59 -7.94
CA VAL A 62 5.17 -13.78 -8.11
C VAL A 62 6.64 -13.42 -7.89
N VAL A 63 7.12 -12.35 -8.53
CA VAL A 63 8.52 -11.92 -8.43
C VAL A 63 8.85 -11.52 -6.98
N SER A 64 8.02 -10.69 -6.34
CA SER A 64 8.25 -10.29 -4.95
C SER A 64 8.21 -11.47 -3.97
N ARG A 65 7.35 -12.48 -4.21
CA ARG A 65 7.35 -13.73 -3.42
C ARG A 65 8.62 -14.54 -3.63
N ALA A 66 9.11 -14.65 -4.87
CA ALA A 66 10.36 -15.35 -5.17
C ALA A 66 11.55 -14.71 -4.46
N GLU A 67 11.68 -13.38 -4.55
CA GLU A 67 12.71 -12.60 -3.86
C GLU A 67 12.65 -12.81 -2.35
N GLN A 68 11.46 -12.66 -1.75
CA GLN A 68 11.28 -12.85 -0.31
C GLN A 68 11.59 -14.30 0.12
N THR A 69 11.28 -15.29 -0.72
CA THR A 69 11.62 -16.70 -0.45
C THR A 69 13.12 -16.92 -0.43
N GLU A 70 13.86 -16.38 -1.40
CA GLU A 70 15.32 -16.47 -1.45
C GLU A 70 15.97 -15.74 -0.26
N ILE A 71 15.48 -14.55 0.11
CA ILE A 71 15.94 -13.82 1.29
C ILE A 71 15.73 -14.65 2.56
N ASN A 72 14.53 -15.19 2.77
CA ASN A 72 14.20 -16.01 3.95
C ASN A 72 15.01 -17.32 4.00
N ALA A 73 15.41 -17.86 2.86
CA ALA A 73 16.25 -19.05 2.76
C ALA A 73 17.73 -18.78 3.02
N GLY A 74 18.14 -17.52 3.22
CA GLY A 74 19.55 -17.14 3.43
C GLY A 74 20.36 -17.03 2.13
N ASN A 75 19.69 -16.96 0.99
CA ASN A 75 20.29 -16.76 -0.33
C ASN A 75 20.36 -15.26 -0.72
N GLY A 76 19.78 -14.37 0.10
CA GLY A 76 19.98 -12.93 -0.01
C GLY A 76 21.31 -12.44 0.56
N VAL A 77 21.57 -11.15 0.37
CA VAL A 77 22.70 -10.39 0.93
C VAL A 77 22.12 -9.21 1.72
N ASN A 78 22.36 -9.12 3.03
CA ASN A 78 21.81 -8.05 3.88
C ASN A 78 20.30 -7.78 3.65
N ASP A 79 19.48 -8.83 3.64
CA ASP A 79 18.03 -8.77 3.39
C ASP A 79 17.64 -8.19 2.01
N CYS A 80 18.50 -8.37 1.01
CA CYS A 80 18.22 -7.99 -0.38
C CYS A 80 18.72 -9.04 -1.38
N VAL A 81 18.30 -8.89 -2.64
CA VAL A 81 18.81 -9.63 -3.80
C VAL A 81 19.38 -8.62 -4.80
N TYR A 82 19.95 -9.08 -5.91
CA TYR A 82 20.53 -8.19 -6.92
C TYR A 82 19.70 -8.11 -8.19
N LEU A 83 19.61 -6.90 -8.74
CA LEU A 83 19.17 -6.62 -10.10
C LEU A 83 20.40 -6.41 -10.98
N ASP A 84 20.62 -7.31 -11.95
CA ASP A 84 21.78 -7.25 -12.85
C ASP A 84 21.37 -6.80 -14.26
N CYS A 85 21.84 -5.61 -14.63
CA CYS A 85 21.65 -5.02 -15.95
C CYS A 85 22.91 -5.06 -16.82
N ARG A 86 24.05 -5.54 -16.30
CA ARG A 86 25.37 -5.38 -16.95
C ARG A 86 25.42 -6.00 -18.35
N HIS A 87 24.73 -7.12 -18.52
CA HIS A 87 24.67 -7.83 -19.80
C HIS A 87 23.90 -7.08 -20.90
N LEU A 88 23.10 -6.07 -20.55
CA LEU A 88 22.37 -5.23 -21.51
C LEU A 88 23.31 -4.30 -22.29
N GLY A 89 24.49 -4.00 -21.71
CA GLY A 89 25.49 -3.11 -22.27
C GLY A 89 25.20 -1.63 -22.04
N GLU A 90 26.27 -0.84 -21.94
CA GLU A 90 26.21 0.60 -21.64
C GLU A 90 25.30 1.38 -22.59
N ALA A 91 25.35 1.10 -23.90
CA ALA A 91 24.57 1.83 -24.89
C ALA A 91 23.05 1.74 -24.62
N LEU A 92 22.53 0.55 -24.36
CA LEU A 92 21.09 0.35 -24.08
C LEU A 92 20.72 0.97 -22.73
N ILE A 93 21.57 0.79 -21.71
CA ILE A 93 21.34 1.36 -20.39
C ILE A 93 21.25 2.89 -20.47
N MET A 94 22.13 3.55 -21.22
CA MET A 94 22.11 5.00 -21.39
C MET A 94 20.92 5.49 -22.23
N GLU A 95 20.50 4.72 -23.22
CA GLU A 95 19.36 5.08 -24.08
C GLU A 95 18.02 4.96 -23.33
N LYS A 96 17.82 3.86 -22.59
CA LYS A 96 16.50 3.49 -22.05
C LYS A 96 16.39 3.57 -20.53
N LEU A 97 17.50 3.40 -19.82
CA LEU A 97 17.54 3.22 -18.36
C LEU A 97 18.37 4.31 -17.64
N SER A 98 18.73 5.40 -18.33
CA SER A 98 19.62 6.45 -17.81
C SER A 98 19.14 7.03 -16.48
N GLN A 99 17.84 7.32 -16.36
CA GLN A 99 17.26 7.85 -15.12
C GLN A 99 17.39 6.86 -13.95
N ILE A 100 17.18 5.56 -14.18
CA ILE A 100 17.30 4.57 -13.10
C ILE A 100 18.76 4.24 -12.77
N ARG A 101 19.67 4.42 -13.73
CA ARG A 101 21.12 4.39 -13.47
C ARG A 101 21.53 5.53 -12.55
N GLU A 102 21.10 6.76 -12.83
CA GLU A 102 21.37 7.92 -11.97
C GLU A 102 20.87 7.67 -10.53
N ILE A 103 19.65 7.14 -10.38
CA ILE A 103 19.11 6.75 -9.08
C ILE A 103 19.99 5.70 -8.36
N GLY A 104 20.48 4.70 -9.09
CA GLY A 104 21.40 3.69 -8.55
C GLY A 104 22.70 4.30 -8.04
N ILE A 105 23.28 5.23 -8.79
CA ILE A 105 24.52 5.93 -8.40
C ILE A 105 24.26 6.83 -7.18
N ASP A 106 23.24 7.67 -7.25
CA ASP A 106 22.99 8.71 -6.24
C ASP A 106 22.54 8.13 -4.90
N LEU A 107 21.74 7.05 -4.91
CA LEU A 107 21.08 6.54 -3.71
C LEU A 107 21.62 5.20 -3.22
N ALA A 108 22.25 4.40 -4.09
CA ALA A 108 22.86 3.12 -3.71
C ALA A 108 24.40 3.12 -3.88
N GLY A 109 24.98 4.15 -4.51
CA GLY A 109 26.41 4.18 -4.79
C GLY A 109 26.83 3.12 -5.81
N THR A 110 25.91 2.68 -6.67
CA THR A 110 26.11 1.56 -7.60
C THR A 110 25.79 1.98 -9.02
N ASP A 111 26.71 1.74 -9.95
CA ASP A 111 26.46 1.94 -11.39
C ASP A 111 26.03 0.62 -12.03
N MET A 112 24.77 0.56 -12.52
CA MET A 112 24.22 -0.65 -13.13
C MET A 112 24.93 -1.14 -14.40
N ILE A 113 25.81 -0.31 -14.97
CA ILE A 113 26.69 -0.72 -16.08
C ILE A 113 27.75 -1.71 -15.59
N THR A 114 28.30 -1.50 -14.40
CA THR A 114 29.44 -2.26 -13.88
C THR A 114 29.07 -3.22 -12.77
N ASP A 115 28.05 -2.89 -11.98
CA ASP A 115 27.73 -3.55 -10.73
C ASP A 115 26.22 -3.86 -10.60
N PRO A 116 25.82 -5.01 -10.03
CA PRO A 116 24.42 -5.29 -9.75
C PRO A 116 23.84 -4.38 -8.65
N ILE A 117 22.60 -3.93 -8.81
CA ILE A 117 21.93 -3.05 -7.83
C ILE A 117 21.29 -3.88 -6.72
N PRO A 118 21.53 -3.58 -5.43
CA PRO A 118 20.85 -4.24 -4.32
C PRO A 118 19.38 -3.78 -4.21
N ILE A 119 18.45 -4.73 -4.32
CA ILE A 119 17.01 -4.49 -4.33
C ILE A 119 16.26 -5.47 -3.41
N ARG A 120 15.06 -5.07 -2.99
CA ARG A 120 14.13 -5.96 -2.27
C ARG A 120 12.67 -5.56 -2.54
N PRO A 121 11.71 -6.45 -2.27
CA PRO A 121 10.30 -6.10 -2.27
C PRO A 121 10.00 -4.91 -1.35
N GLY A 122 9.30 -3.90 -1.86
CA GLY A 122 8.84 -2.74 -1.08
C GLY A 122 7.38 -2.39 -1.37
N MET A 123 6.66 -1.85 -0.38
CA MET A 123 5.27 -1.41 -0.55
C MET A 123 5.17 -0.36 -1.67
N HIS A 124 4.20 -0.51 -2.58
CA HIS A 124 4.13 0.32 -3.78
C HIS A 124 2.75 0.86 -4.16
N TYR A 125 1.68 0.06 -4.00
CA TYR A 125 0.34 0.47 -4.43
C TYR A 125 -0.74 -0.08 -3.50
N MET A 126 -1.73 0.73 -3.18
CA MET A 126 -2.92 0.30 -2.44
C MET A 126 -4.06 0.01 -3.41
N MET A 127 -4.46 -1.26 -3.54
CA MET A 127 -5.65 -1.63 -4.33
C MET A 127 -6.93 -1.38 -3.54
N GLY A 128 -6.86 -1.56 -2.22
CA GLY A 128 -7.90 -1.15 -1.30
C GLY A 128 -7.98 0.36 -1.13
N GLY A 129 -9.10 0.85 -0.63
CA GLY A 129 -9.33 2.29 -0.45
C GLY A 129 -10.78 2.61 -0.10
N ILE A 130 -11.17 3.86 -0.29
CA ILE A 130 -12.55 4.33 -0.08
C ILE A 130 -13.48 3.62 -1.06
N LYS A 131 -14.45 2.86 -0.56
CA LYS A 131 -15.40 2.12 -1.39
C LYS A 131 -16.24 3.09 -2.22
N THR A 132 -16.27 2.87 -3.53
CA THR A 132 -17.10 3.64 -4.45
C THR A 132 -17.89 2.74 -5.39
N ASN A 133 -18.92 3.29 -6.01
CA ASN A 133 -19.47 2.73 -7.24
C ASN A 133 -18.59 3.11 -8.45
N VAL A 134 -19.01 2.70 -9.66
CA VAL A 134 -18.29 2.97 -10.92
C VAL A 134 -18.20 4.46 -11.27
N ASP A 135 -19.04 5.31 -10.68
CA ASP A 135 -19.02 6.76 -10.85
C ASP A 135 -18.19 7.46 -9.75
N GLY A 136 -17.55 6.70 -8.86
CA GLY A 136 -16.76 7.21 -7.73
C GLY A 136 -17.59 7.75 -6.56
N LEU A 137 -18.92 7.59 -6.57
CA LEU A 137 -19.78 7.98 -5.46
C LEU A 137 -19.61 6.97 -4.32
N THR A 138 -19.41 7.47 -3.10
CA THR A 138 -19.28 6.66 -1.88
C THR A 138 -20.64 6.33 -1.26
N ASN A 139 -20.66 5.62 -0.13
CA ASN A 139 -21.87 5.45 0.67
C ASN A 139 -22.35 6.75 1.35
N LEU A 140 -21.52 7.79 1.37
CA LEU A 140 -21.89 9.09 1.89
C LEU A 140 -22.40 9.97 0.74
N PRO A 141 -23.65 10.46 0.79
CA PRO A 141 -24.20 11.33 -0.24
C PRO A 141 -23.31 12.56 -0.50
N GLY A 142 -23.06 12.85 -1.78
CA GLY A 142 -22.24 14.00 -2.20
C GLY A 142 -20.73 13.83 -2.02
N VAL A 143 -20.26 12.73 -1.43
CA VAL A 143 -18.83 12.45 -1.26
C VAL A 143 -18.36 11.47 -2.34
N TYR A 144 -17.34 11.89 -3.09
CA TYR A 144 -16.73 11.12 -4.17
C TYR A 144 -15.27 10.81 -3.86
N ALA A 145 -14.76 9.70 -4.40
CA ALA A 145 -13.35 9.35 -4.40
C ALA A 145 -12.97 8.75 -5.77
N ALA A 146 -11.74 9.01 -6.22
CA ALA A 146 -11.21 8.49 -7.48
C ALA A 146 -9.68 8.37 -7.44
N GLY A 147 -9.11 7.52 -8.29
CA GLY A 147 -7.69 7.18 -8.27
C GLY A 147 -7.33 6.27 -7.10
N GLU A 148 -6.05 6.27 -6.70
CA GLU A 148 -5.52 5.31 -5.71
C GLU A 148 -6.17 5.39 -4.33
N CYS A 149 -6.79 6.52 -3.95
CA CYS A 149 -7.50 6.61 -2.67
C CYS A 149 -8.84 5.86 -2.67
N ALA A 150 -9.35 5.48 -3.84
CA ALA A 150 -10.64 4.83 -4.02
C ALA A 150 -10.48 3.35 -4.37
N CYS A 151 -11.48 2.56 -3.97
CA CYS A 151 -11.63 1.18 -4.39
C CYS A 151 -12.92 1.07 -5.23
N VAL A 152 -12.75 1.22 -6.54
CA VAL A 152 -13.79 0.97 -7.55
C VAL A 152 -13.80 -0.49 -8.04
N SER A 153 -12.94 -1.34 -7.45
CA SER A 153 -12.83 -2.78 -7.71
C SER A 153 -12.23 -3.18 -9.08
N VAL A 154 -11.63 -2.26 -9.84
CA VAL A 154 -10.98 -2.60 -11.12
C VAL A 154 -9.64 -3.33 -10.99
N HIS A 155 -8.92 -3.13 -9.89
CA HIS A 155 -7.62 -3.79 -9.65
C HIS A 155 -7.75 -5.15 -8.97
N GLY A 156 -8.86 -5.40 -8.26
CA GLY A 156 -9.05 -6.56 -7.41
C GLY A 156 -7.86 -6.80 -6.47
N GLY A 157 -7.45 -8.05 -6.30
CA GLY A 157 -6.34 -8.41 -5.42
C GLY A 157 -4.94 -8.07 -5.95
N ASN A 158 -4.77 -7.63 -7.21
CA ASN A 158 -3.45 -7.28 -7.74
C ASN A 158 -3.56 -6.36 -8.96
N ARG A 159 -3.08 -5.11 -8.83
CA ARG A 159 -3.05 -4.12 -9.91
C ARG A 159 -2.05 -4.49 -10.99
N LEU A 160 -2.47 -4.42 -12.26
CA LEU A 160 -1.58 -4.64 -13.41
C LEU A 160 -0.67 -3.42 -13.65
N GLY A 161 0.58 -3.65 -14.07
CA GLY A 161 1.57 -2.59 -14.36
C GLY A 161 1.00 -1.44 -15.20
N ALA A 162 1.40 -0.20 -14.93
CA ALA A 162 0.91 1.03 -15.60
C ALA A 162 -0.60 1.39 -15.45
N ASN A 163 -1.48 0.50 -14.96
CA ASN A 163 -2.92 0.78 -14.91
C ASN A 163 -3.39 1.81 -13.86
N SER A 164 -2.56 2.20 -12.89
CA SER A 164 -2.97 3.17 -11.84
C SER A 164 -3.12 4.60 -12.37
N LEU A 165 -2.28 5.00 -13.34
CA LEU A 165 -2.41 6.31 -13.98
C LEU A 165 -3.67 6.35 -14.86
N LEU A 166 -3.93 5.24 -15.58
CA LEU A 166 -5.15 5.06 -16.36
C LEU A 166 -6.40 5.12 -15.46
N ASP A 167 -6.39 4.43 -14.32
CA ASP A 167 -7.43 4.49 -13.30
C ASP A 167 -7.69 5.93 -12.85
N THR A 168 -6.62 6.64 -12.46
CA THR A 168 -6.71 8.04 -12.00
C THR A 168 -7.35 8.94 -13.05
N ILE A 169 -6.96 8.83 -14.33
CA ILE A 169 -7.51 9.67 -15.41
C ILE A 169 -8.97 9.29 -15.71
N VAL A 170 -9.25 8.00 -15.87
CA VAL A 170 -10.57 7.51 -16.26
C VAL A 170 -11.60 7.77 -15.17
N PHE A 171 -11.32 7.35 -13.94
CA PHE A 171 -12.25 7.53 -12.83
C PHE A 171 -12.24 8.96 -12.31
N GLY A 172 -11.12 9.69 -12.39
CA GLY A 172 -11.10 11.12 -12.11
C GLY A 172 -12.05 11.92 -13.01
N GLN A 173 -11.99 11.67 -14.33
CA GLN A 173 -12.92 12.29 -15.27
C GLN A 173 -14.36 11.85 -15.02
N ARG A 174 -14.59 10.54 -14.88
CA ARG A 174 -15.95 9.99 -14.69
C ARG A 174 -16.61 10.52 -13.42
N SER A 175 -15.89 10.50 -12.30
CA SER A 175 -16.38 11.01 -11.03
C SER A 175 -16.59 12.52 -11.05
N GLY A 176 -15.69 13.27 -11.70
CA GLY A 176 -15.87 14.70 -11.90
C GLY A 176 -17.14 15.04 -12.69
N VAL A 177 -17.40 14.32 -13.79
CA VAL A 177 -18.61 14.50 -14.60
C VAL A 177 -19.86 14.15 -13.79
N HIS A 178 -19.86 13.03 -13.08
CA HIS A 178 -21.01 12.60 -12.29
C HIS A 178 -21.29 13.58 -11.14
N ALA A 179 -20.26 13.99 -10.39
CA ALA A 179 -20.40 14.97 -9.32
C ALA A 179 -20.92 16.32 -9.84
N ALA A 180 -20.41 16.79 -10.99
CA ALA A 180 -20.84 18.03 -11.62
C ALA A 180 -22.27 17.99 -12.18
N GLN A 181 -22.80 16.79 -12.48
CA GLN A 181 -24.20 16.62 -12.85
C GLN A 181 -25.09 16.55 -11.61
N ALA A 182 -24.67 15.78 -10.60
CA ALA A 182 -25.39 15.62 -9.34
C ALA A 182 -25.60 16.96 -8.62
N CYS A 183 -24.61 17.86 -8.63
CA CYS A 183 -24.72 19.14 -7.91
C CYS A 183 -25.60 20.20 -8.58
N ARG A 184 -26.07 20.02 -9.83
CA ARG A 184 -26.80 21.07 -10.57
C ARG A 184 -28.20 21.38 -10.01
N GLY A 185 -28.79 20.43 -9.29
CA GLY A 185 -30.12 20.58 -8.71
C GLY A 185 -30.12 20.63 -7.18
N GLU A 186 -28.95 20.62 -6.55
CA GLU A 186 -28.82 20.61 -5.10
C GLU A 186 -28.78 22.04 -4.58
N GLU A 187 -29.59 22.32 -3.56
CA GLU A 187 -29.53 23.59 -2.84
C GLU A 187 -28.38 23.59 -1.84
N TYR A 188 -27.87 24.78 -1.53
CA TYR A 188 -26.88 24.92 -0.46
C TYR A 188 -27.49 24.52 0.88
N ILE A 189 -26.93 23.50 1.51
CA ILE A 189 -27.34 23.09 2.86
C ILE A 189 -26.78 24.11 3.85
N GLU A 190 -27.65 24.85 4.52
CA GLU A 190 -27.24 25.72 5.62
C GLU A 190 -26.83 24.90 6.84
N PHE A 191 -25.68 25.24 7.41
CA PHE A 191 -25.18 24.67 8.66
C PHE A 191 -24.41 25.73 9.45
N ASN A 192 -24.24 25.48 10.74
CA ASN A 192 -23.56 26.39 11.64
C ASN A 192 -22.02 26.28 11.46
N VAL A 193 -21.49 27.04 10.50
CA VAL A 193 -20.06 27.09 10.18
C VAL A 193 -19.22 27.43 11.42
N ASP A 194 -19.64 28.41 12.21
CA ASP A 194 -18.92 28.85 13.41
C ASP A 194 -18.78 27.74 14.45
N GLU A 195 -19.84 26.96 14.65
CA GLU A 195 -19.80 25.83 15.57
C GLU A 195 -18.86 24.72 15.08
N THR A 196 -18.92 24.38 13.78
CA THR A 196 -18.02 23.40 13.17
C THR A 196 -16.56 23.83 13.29
N VAL A 197 -16.25 25.09 12.97
CA VAL A 197 -14.89 25.65 13.07
C VAL A 197 -14.41 25.65 14.53
N ARG A 198 -15.25 26.08 15.48
CA ARG A 198 -14.88 26.06 16.92
C ARG A 198 -14.62 24.65 17.43
N LYS A 199 -15.39 23.66 16.96
CA LYS A 199 -15.17 22.25 17.31
C LYS A 199 -13.80 21.76 16.83
N GLU A 200 -13.44 22.01 15.58
CA GLU A 200 -12.13 21.61 15.05
C GLU A 200 -10.97 22.38 15.67
N GLN A 201 -11.15 23.67 15.95
CA GLN A 201 -10.16 24.47 16.69
C GLN A 201 -9.88 23.88 18.07
N ARG A 202 -10.91 23.47 18.81
CA ARG A 202 -10.72 22.79 20.11
C ARG A 202 -9.98 21.48 19.95
N ARG A 203 -10.38 20.62 19.00
CA ARG A 203 -9.70 19.34 18.74
C ARG A 203 -8.21 19.52 18.44
N ILE A 204 -7.86 20.49 17.60
CA ILE A 204 -6.46 20.79 17.27
C ILE A 204 -5.72 21.35 18.49
N GLN A 205 -6.35 22.24 19.25
CA GLN A 205 -5.74 22.82 20.45
C GLN A 205 -5.50 21.74 21.52
N GLU A 206 -6.39 20.75 21.68
CA GLU A 206 -6.19 19.60 22.56
C GLU A 206 -4.95 18.78 22.19
N VAL A 207 -4.67 18.60 20.89
CA VAL A 207 -3.45 17.92 20.41
C VAL A 207 -2.20 18.74 20.75
N ILE A 208 -2.26 20.07 20.53
CA ILE A 208 -1.17 20.98 20.87
C ILE A 208 -0.92 21.00 22.38
N ASP A 209 -1.97 20.95 23.20
CA ASP A 209 -1.87 21.11 24.66
C ASP A 209 -1.48 19.81 25.40
N ARG A 210 -1.29 18.70 24.68
CA ARG A 210 -0.82 17.44 25.27
C ARG A 210 0.45 17.67 26.10
N PRO A 211 0.49 17.19 27.35
CA PRO A 211 1.64 17.38 28.22
C PRO A 211 2.83 16.58 27.70
N GLN A 212 4.02 17.10 27.96
CA GLN A 212 5.26 16.39 27.64
C GLN A 212 5.36 15.12 28.49
N ASN A 213 5.63 14.00 27.82
CA ASN A 213 5.75 12.68 28.45
C ASN A 213 6.98 11.88 27.98
N GLY A 214 7.84 12.47 27.14
CA GLY A 214 9.02 11.85 26.56
C GLY A 214 8.79 11.08 25.25
N ASP A 215 7.54 10.78 24.88
CA ASP A 215 7.21 10.16 23.60
C ASP A 215 7.44 11.13 22.44
N LYS A 216 7.71 10.58 21.26
CA LYS A 216 7.87 11.33 20.01
C LYS A 216 6.98 10.75 18.91
N VAL A 217 6.33 11.64 18.16
CA VAL A 217 5.50 11.28 16.99
C VAL A 217 6.29 10.39 16.02
N GLY A 218 7.54 10.74 15.75
CA GLY A 218 8.43 9.96 14.89
C GLY A 218 8.65 8.52 15.38
N SER A 219 8.80 8.31 16.69
CA SER A 219 9.00 6.98 17.27
C SER A 219 7.74 6.12 17.16
N VAL A 220 6.56 6.70 17.36
CA VAL A 220 5.28 5.99 17.20
C VAL A 220 5.05 5.62 15.73
N ARG A 221 5.34 6.56 14.81
CA ARG A 221 5.26 6.32 13.36
C ARG A 221 6.22 5.22 12.91
N LEU A 222 7.45 5.22 13.41
CA LEU A 222 8.45 4.20 13.10
C LEU A 222 7.99 2.83 13.62
N GLY A 223 7.53 2.75 14.87
CA GLY A 223 7.02 1.50 15.44
C GLY A 223 5.84 0.91 14.66
N MET A 224 4.93 1.76 14.16
CA MET A 224 3.86 1.33 13.27
C MET A 224 4.42 0.75 11.96
N GLY A 225 5.35 1.46 11.31
CA GLY A 225 5.99 0.99 10.07
C GLY A 225 6.73 -0.33 10.24
N ASP A 226 7.48 -0.48 11.34
CA ASP A 226 8.23 -1.70 11.64
C ASP A 226 7.31 -2.90 11.89
N SER A 227 6.22 -2.72 12.63
CA SER A 227 5.25 -3.79 12.88
C SER A 227 4.54 -4.22 11.59
N MET A 228 4.10 -3.26 10.78
CA MET A 228 3.47 -3.53 9.48
C MET A 228 4.43 -4.24 8.51
N ASN A 229 5.67 -3.79 8.39
CA ASN A 229 6.64 -4.41 7.48
C ASN A 229 7.04 -5.82 7.92
N ARG A 230 7.15 -6.08 9.23
CA ARG A 230 7.54 -7.40 9.76
C ARG A 230 6.53 -8.49 9.43
N ASN A 231 5.24 -8.17 9.50
CA ASN A 231 4.17 -9.17 9.61
C ASN A 231 3.06 -9.05 8.53
N LEU A 232 2.98 -7.93 7.81
CA LEU A 232 1.95 -7.62 6.81
C LEU A 232 2.52 -7.32 5.42
N ALA A 233 3.80 -7.62 5.19
CA ALA A 233 4.45 -7.47 3.89
C ALA A 233 4.04 -8.56 2.89
N VAL A 234 5.01 -9.11 2.15
CA VAL A 234 4.77 -10.07 1.07
C VAL A 234 4.08 -11.34 1.57
N TYR A 235 4.55 -11.89 2.70
CA TYR A 235 3.96 -13.06 3.34
C TYR A 235 3.31 -12.68 4.66
N ARG A 236 2.21 -13.37 4.97
CA ARG A 236 1.40 -13.14 6.17
C ARG A 236 1.02 -14.48 6.80
N ASN A 237 0.77 -14.49 8.10
CA ASN A 237 0.19 -15.62 8.82
C ASN A 237 -0.63 -15.12 10.01
N ASP A 238 -1.45 -15.99 10.61
CA ASP A 238 -2.37 -15.62 11.69
C ASP A 238 -1.64 -15.00 12.88
N ALA A 239 -0.51 -15.59 13.29
CA ALA A 239 0.26 -15.16 14.45
C ALA A 239 0.83 -13.74 14.26
N GLY A 240 1.53 -13.48 13.15
CA GLY A 240 2.13 -12.17 12.87
C GLY A 240 1.07 -11.07 12.68
N MET A 241 -0.07 -11.39 12.05
CA MET A 241 -1.15 -10.41 11.91
C MET A 241 -1.79 -10.07 13.26
N ARG A 242 -1.97 -11.04 14.16
CA ARG A 242 -2.44 -10.78 15.52
C ARG A 242 -1.45 -9.96 16.35
N GLU A 243 -0.16 -10.28 16.24
CA GLU A 243 0.92 -9.48 16.85
C GLU A 243 0.84 -8.03 16.37
N THR A 244 0.67 -7.81 15.07
CA THR A 244 0.57 -6.45 14.51
C THR A 244 -0.67 -5.72 15.01
N ILE A 245 -1.84 -6.37 15.07
CA ILE A 245 -3.05 -5.75 15.61
C ILE A 245 -2.83 -5.33 17.07
N HIS A 246 -2.20 -6.19 17.88
CA HIS A 246 -1.87 -5.87 19.26
C HIS A 246 -0.88 -4.69 19.37
N ASP A 247 0.17 -4.67 18.54
CA ASP A 247 1.12 -3.55 18.48
C ASP A 247 0.41 -2.24 18.11
N LEU A 248 -0.47 -2.27 17.11
CA LEU A 248 -1.24 -1.12 16.64
C LEU A 248 -2.18 -0.59 17.73
N GLN A 249 -2.82 -1.46 18.51
CA GLN A 249 -3.64 -1.05 19.66
C GLN A 249 -2.80 -0.25 20.67
N GLY A 250 -1.63 -0.78 21.06
CA GLY A 250 -0.71 -0.07 21.96
C GLY A 250 -0.19 1.26 21.38
N LEU A 251 0.07 1.32 20.07
CA LEU A 251 0.48 2.55 19.39
C LEU A 251 -0.65 3.59 19.31
N LYS A 252 -1.90 3.15 19.10
CA LYS A 252 -3.08 4.03 19.15
C LYS A 252 -3.30 4.60 20.55
N GLU A 253 -3.11 3.81 21.60
CA GLU A 253 -3.13 4.31 22.97
C GLU A 253 -2.05 5.37 23.21
N LYS A 254 -0.80 5.12 22.77
CA LYS A 254 0.28 6.11 22.85
C LYS A 254 -0.04 7.38 22.05
N TYR A 255 -0.62 7.25 20.85
CA TYR A 255 -1.02 8.37 20.02
C TYR A 255 -2.00 9.33 20.71
N THR A 256 -2.85 8.84 21.62
CA THR A 256 -3.75 9.74 22.37
C THR A 256 -3.01 10.72 23.29
N LYS A 257 -1.77 10.39 23.68
CA LYS A 257 -0.98 11.13 24.67
C LYS A 257 0.30 11.75 24.08
N VAL A 258 0.74 11.30 22.90
CA VAL A 258 2.01 11.78 22.30
C VAL A 258 1.98 13.30 22.13
N PRO A 259 2.97 14.03 22.67
CA PRO A 259 3.00 15.47 22.62
C PRO A 259 3.45 15.96 21.24
N VAL A 260 2.93 17.13 20.86
CA VAL A 260 3.57 17.98 19.84
C VAL A 260 4.58 18.86 20.57
N ASP A 261 5.86 18.80 20.20
CA ASP A 261 6.93 19.60 20.81
C ASP A 261 6.79 21.07 20.44
N ASN A 262 6.58 21.36 19.16
CA ASN A 262 6.41 22.72 18.68
C ASN A 262 4.99 23.24 18.99
N LYS A 263 4.88 24.20 19.90
CA LYS A 263 3.57 24.79 20.28
C LYS A 263 3.15 25.99 19.39
N ASN A 264 3.97 26.37 18.41
CA ASN A 264 3.64 27.46 17.50
C ASN A 264 2.50 27.09 16.54
N LYS A 265 1.73 28.07 16.08
CA LYS A 265 0.55 27.83 15.21
C LYS A 265 0.83 28.02 13.72
N VAL A 266 1.97 28.61 13.37
CA VAL A 266 2.31 28.99 11.99
C VAL A 266 3.35 28.01 11.45
N PHE A 267 3.09 27.41 10.28
CA PHE A 267 3.97 26.43 9.61
C PHE A 267 4.48 25.31 10.55
N ASN A 268 3.60 24.80 11.42
CA ASN A 268 3.96 23.78 12.39
C ASN A 268 3.90 22.37 11.78
N THR A 269 5.02 21.90 11.25
CA THR A 269 5.14 20.55 10.67
C THR A 269 4.98 19.43 11.69
N ASP A 270 5.36 19.67 12.94
CA ASP A 270 5.21 18.70 14.03
C ASP A 270 3.74 18.40 14.33
N LEU A 271 2.89 19.45 14.35
CA LEU A 271 1.43 19.29 14.44
C LEU A 271 0.86 18.53 13.23
N VAL A 272 1.32 18.82 12.02
CA VAL A 272 0.87 18.11 10.81
C VAL A 272 1.19 16.62 10.91
N PHE A 273 2.42 16.25 11.28
CA PHE A 273 2.81 14.86 11.45
C PHE A 273 2.05 14.15 12.57
N ALA A 274 1.74 14.85 13.67
CA ALA A 274 0.90 14.31 14.72
C ALA A 274 -0.52 13.99 14.20
N LEU A 275 -1.15 14.92 13.47
CA LEU A 275 -2.48 14.70 12.90
C LEU A 275 -2.50 13.55 11.88
N GLU A 276 -1.51 13.52 10.98
CA GLU A 276 -1.36 12.47 9.97
C GLU A 276 -1.16 11.09 10.59
N LEU A 277 -0.38 10.98 11.68
CA LEU A 277 -0.14 9.73 12.39
C LEU A 277 -1.46 9.07 12.83
N GLY A 278 -2.43 9.84 13.30
CA GLY A 278 -3.76 9.31 13.66
C GLY A 278 -4.45 8.64 12.47
N PHE A 279 -4.43 9.28 11.30
CA PHE A 279 -5.02 8.71 10.09
C PHE A 279 -4.24 7.50 9.56
N MET A 280 -2.91 7.52 9.69
CA MET A 280 -2.07 6.38 9.31
C MET A 280 -2.36 5.16 10.19
N LEU A 281 -2.58 5.35 11.49
CA LEU A 281 -2.95 4.27 12.42
C LEU A 281 -4.32 3.68 12.09
N ASP A 282 -5.30 4.51 11.74
CA ASP A 282 -6.62 4.04 11.26
C ASP A 282 -6.45 3.16 10.00
N CYS A 283 -5.65 3.62 9.02
CA CYS A 283 -5.35 2.83 7.82
C CYS A 283 -4.64 1.51 8.16
N ALA A 284 -3.58 1.56 8.99
CA ALA A 284 -2.81 0.37 9.37
C ALA A 284 -3.67 -0.70 10.04
N GLU A 285 -4.55 -0.30 10.96
CA GLU A 285 -5.46 -1.21 11.65
C GLU A 285 -6.47 -1.84 10.70
N THR A 286 -7.07 -1.05 9.79
CA THR A 286 -7.99 -1.60 8.79
C THR A 286 -7.30 -2.59 7.86
N ILE A 287 -6.06 -2.33 7.43
CA ILE A 287 -5.25 -3.28 6.65
C ILE A 287 -5.04 -4.58 7.43
N ALA A 288 -4.59 -4.48 8.69
CA ALA A 288 -4.25 -5.63 9.52
C ALA A 288 -5.48 -6.51 9.85
N VAL A 289 -6.60 -5.88 10.23
CA VAL A 289 -7.85 -6.58 10.55
C VAL A 289 -8.44 -7.25 9.30
N SER A 290 -8.50 -6.54 8.17
CA SER A 290 -8.98 -7.13 6.91
C SER A 290 -8.08 -8.27 6.44
N ALA A 291 -6.77 -8.17 6.60
CA ALA A 291 -5.84 -9.23 6.24
C ALA A 291 -6.01 -10.47 7.14
N LEU A 292 -6.22 -10.27 8.44
CA LEU A 292 -6.48 -11.36 9.39
C LEU A 292 -7.80 -12.07 9.09
N GLU A 293 -8.85 -11.31 8.75
CA GLU A 293 -10.17 -11.83 8.43
C GLU A 293 -10.12 -12.75 7.21
N ARG A 294 -9.45 -12.32 6.14
CA ARG A 294 -9.32 -13.10 4.91
C ARG A 294 -8.53 -14.39 5.13
N LYS A 295 -9.21 -15.53 4.99
CA LYS A 295 -8.65 -16.89 5.11
C LYS A 295 -8.40 -17.55 3.75
N ASP A 296 -7.85 -16.79 2.80
CA ASP A 296 -7.35 -17.29 1.52
C ASP A 296 -6.07 -16.54 1.09
N SER A 297 -5.43 -17.05 0.02
CA SER A 297 -4.36 -16.34 -0.68
C SER A 297 -4.81 -15.95 -2.07
N ARG A 298 -4.75 -14.65 -2.37
CA ARG A 298 -5.28 -14.06 -3.60
C ARG A 298 -4.55 -12.76 -3.93
N GLY A 299 -3.92 -12.72 -5.09
CA GLY A 299 -3.19 -11.54 -5.55
C GLY A 299 -2.05 -11.18 -4.60
N ALA A 300 -2.05 -9.96 -4.07
CA ALA A 300 -1.03 -9.47 -3.16
C ALA A 300 -1.19 -9.96 -1.71
N GLN A 301 -2.36 -10.49 -1.33
CA GLN A 301 -2.51 -11.20 -0.07
C GLN A 301 -2.01 -12.64 -0.22
N SER A 302 -0.86 -12.94 0.39
CA SER A 302 -0.29 -14.29 0.44
C SER A 302 -0.16 -14.77 1.88
N ARG A 303 -1.06 -15.66 2.29
CA ARG A 303 -1.09 -16.29 3.61
C ARG A 303 -0.40 -17.65 3.60
N THR A 304 0.65 -17.83 4.40
CA THR A 304 1.38 -19.10 4.45
C THR A 304 0.58 -20.22 5.13
N ASP A 305 -0.39 -19.86 5.98
CA ASP A 305 -1.32 -20.76 6.65
C ASP A 305 -2.62 -21.02 5.87
N TYR A 306 -2.89 -20.20 4.83
CA TYR A 306 -3.98 -20.41 3.87
C TYR A 306 -3.46 -20.19 2.44
N PRO A 307 -2.60 -21.09 1.92
CA PRO A 307 -1.81 -20.83 0.70
C PRO A 307 -2.63 -20.84 -0.58
N ASN A 308 -3.82 -21.43 -0.57
CA ASN A 308 -4.64 -21.61 -1.76
C ASN A 308 -5.66 -20.48 -1.91
N ARG A 309 -6.01 -20.18 -3.17
CA ARG A 309 -7.18 -19.36 -3.49
C ARG A 309 -8.46 -20.15 -3.22
N ASP A 310 -9.41 -19.54 -2.53
CA ASP A 310 -10.70 -20.15 -2.20
C ASP A 310 -11.82 -19.30 -2.81
N ASP A 311 -12.31 -19.71 -3.98
CA ASP A 311 -13.38 -19.00 -4.69
C ASP A 311 -14.77 -19.34 -4.16
N GLU A 312 -14.92 -20.41 -3.39
CA GLU A 312 -16.21 -20.80 -2.80
C GLU A 312 -16.56 -19.88 -1.63
N ASN A 313 -15.59 -19.60 -0.75
CA ASN A 313 -15.83 -18.82 0.47
C ASN A 313 -15.38 -17.35 0.38
N TRP A 314 -14.41 -17.04 -0.49
CA TRP A 314 -13.73 -15.74 -0.53
C TRP A 314 -13.85 -14.97 -1.85
N MET A 315 -14.79 -15.35 -2.72
CA MET A 315 -15.22 -14.54 -3.88
C MET A 315 -16.09 -13.34 -3.44
N LYS A 316 -15.52 -12.49 -2.59
CA LYS A 316 -16.16 -11.32 -1.98
C LYS A 316 -15.11 -10.26 -1.63
N HIS A 317 -15.57 -9.02 -1.60
CA HIS A 317 -14.81 -7.90 -1.06
C HIS A 317 -14.95 -7.84 0.46
N ILE A 318 -13.87 -7.45 1.14
CA ILE A 318 -13.91 -7.11 2.56
C ILE A 318 -14.19 -5.61 2.67
N VAL A 319 -15.18 -5.24 3.47
CA VAL A 319 -15.59 -3.85 3.68
C VAL A 319 -15.39 -3.51 5.15
N ALA A 320 -14.47 -2.58 5.43
CA ALA A 320 -14.20 -2.06 6.76
C ALA A 320 -14.94 -0.75 7.00
N SER A 321 -15.70 -0.68 8.09
CA SER A 321 -16.37 0.52 8.58
C SER A 321 -15.84 0.90 9.96
N LYS A 322 -16.09 2.13 10.40
CA LYS A 322 -15.69 2.57 11.73
C LYS A 322 -16.65 2.02 12.77
N GLY A 323 -16.15 1.16 13.66
CA GLY A 323 -16.86 0.68 14.84
C GLY A 323 -16.45 1.40 16.13
N GLU A 324 -17.00 0.95 17.25
CA GLU A 324 -16.73 1.53 18.58
C GLU A 324 -15.32 1.21 19.09
N GLU A 325 -14.90 -0.06 18.99
CA GLU A 325 -13.60 -0.55 19.51
C GLU A 325 -12.53 -0.72 18.43
N GLY A 326 -12.91 -0.67 17.16
CA GLY A 326 -12.04 -0.92 16.01
C GLY A 326 -12.81 -1.04 14.70
N PRO A 327 -12.18 -1.53 13.62
CA PRO A 327 -12.84 -1.72 12.34
C PRO A 327 -13.92 -2.80 12.41
N GLU A 328 -15.14 -2.46 12.00
CA GLU A 328 -16.21 -3.43 11.79
C GLU A 328 -16.12 -3.97 10.36
N ILE A 329 -16.08 -5.31 10.26
CA ILE A 329 -15.97 -5.99 8.97
C ILE A 329 -17.33 -6.46 8.47
N SER A 330 -17.59 -6.14 7.21
CA SER A 330 -18.71 -6.66 6.42
C SER A 330 -18.20 -7.12 5.05
N PHE A 331 -19.09 -7.65 4.21
CA PHE A 331 -18.72 -8.16 2.90
C PHE A 331 -19.57 -7.56 1.81
N SER A 332 -19.00 -7.44 0.61
CA SER A 332 -19.73 -7.07 -0.60
C SER A 332 -19.48 -8.12 -1.68
N PRO A 333 -20.49 -8.52 -2.47
CA PRO A 333 -20.29 -9.50 -3.52
C PRO A 333 -19.39 -8.93 -4.63
N VAL A 334 -18.60 -9.81 -5.26
CA VAL A 334 -17.89 -9.48 -6.50
C VAL A 334 -18.89 -9.46 -7.65
N SER A 335 -18.84 -8.42 -8.48
CA SER A 335 -19.68 -8.34 -9.69
C SER A 335 -19.02 -9.08 -10.84
N VAL A 336 -19.44 -10.31 -11.11
CA VAL A 336 -19.01 -11.08 -12.28
C VAL A 336 -19.84 -10.64 -13.50
N THR A 337 -19.16 -10.17 -14.53
CA THR A 337 -19.81 -9.65 -15.74
C THR A 337 -19.52 -10.56 -16.95
N LYS A 338 -18.49 -10.23 -17.74
CA LYS A 338 -18.19 -10.89 -19.01
C LYS A 338 -17.34 -12.15 -18.87
N TRP A 339 -16.47 -12.20 -17.86
CA TRP A 339 -15.47 -13.25 -17.71
C TRP A 339 -15.75 -14.11 -16.49
N THR A 340 -15.77 -15.42 -16.69
CA THR A 340 -15.87 -16.40 -15.60
C THR A 340 -14.55 -16.40 -14.82
N PRO A 341 -14.58 -16.41 -13.47
CA PRO A 341 -13.36 -16.54 -12.68
C PRO A 341 -12.60 -17.83 -13.00
N GLU A 342 -11.32 -17.71 -13.33
CA GLU A 342 -10.41 -18.82 -13.62
C GLU A 342 -9.12 -18.69 -12.80
N GLU A 343 -8.40 -19.80 -12.62
CA GLU A 343 -7.06 -19.78 -12.01
C GLU A 343 -6.10 -18.97 -12.89
N ARG A 344 -5.33 -18.08 -12.28
CA ARG A 344 -4.32 -17.30 -13.01
C ARG A 344 -3.14 -18.21 -13.33
N LYS A 345 -2.86 -18.42 -14.61
CA LYS A 345 -1.64 -19.06 -15.08
C LYS A 345 -0.62 -17.97 -15.37
N TYR A 346 0.50 -17.98 -14.65
CA TYR A 346 1.61 -17.07 -14.84
C TYR A 346 2.69 -17.73 -15.69
#